data_AF-A0AAP3A3E9-F1
#
_entry.id   AF-A0AAP3A3E9-F1
#
_cell.length_a   1.000
_cell.length_b   1.000
_cell.length_c   1.000
_cell.angle_alpha   90.00
_cell.angle_beta   90.00
_cell.angle_gamma   90.00
#
_symmetry.space_group_name_H-M   'P 1'
#
loop_
_entity.id
_entity.type
_entity.pdbx_description
1 polymer ?
#
loop_
_entity_poly.entity_id
_entity_poly.type
_entity_poly.pdbx_seq_one_letter_code
_entity_poly.pdbx_strand_id
1 'polypeptide(L)'
;YEFHARSADGRVADASATSPAPAEVVLTVISREGDGTAEKDLLDVVEKALNSENVRPVADRLTVRSAEIIPYRVEATIFLYPGPEAEPVMAAAKASLQKYIASQTRLGREISRSA
;
A
#
# COMPACT_ATOMS: atom_id res chain seq x y z
N TYR A 1 16.28 4.13 2.99
CA TYR A 1 15.00 4.81 3.30
C TYR A 1 13.86 3.84 3.55
N GLU A 2 13.44 3.01 2.58
CA GLU A 2 12.24 2.15 2.72
C GLU A 2 12.26 1.20 3.93
N PHE A 3 13.38 0.51 4.16
CA PHE A 3 13.53 -0.38 5.32
C PHE A 3 13.37 0.35 6.66
N HIS A 4 13.99 1.53 6.79
CA HIS A 4 13.92 2.34 8.00
C HIS A 4 12.51 2.92 8.20
N ALA A 5 11.84 3.32 7.12
CA ALA A 5 10.46 3.78 7.17
C ALA A 5 9.50 2.66 7.63
N ARG A 6 9.62 1.46 7.07
CA ARG A 6 8.81 0.30 7.49
C ARG A 6 9.10 -0.16 8.92
N SER A 7 10.29 0.13 9.44
CA SER A 7 10.69 -0.23 10.82
C SER A 7 10.40 0.87 11.83
N ALA A 8 9.97 2.06 11.41
CA ALA A 8 9.75 3.20 12.28
C ALA A 8 8.51 3.03 13.18
N ASP A 9 7.44 2.43 12.64
CA ASP A 9 6.18 2.22 13.35
C ASP A 9 5.47 0.96 12.81
N GLY A 10 4.83 0.19 13.69
CA GLY A 10 4.09 -1.02 13.32
C GLY A 10 2.85 -0.77 12.47
N ARG A 11 2.36 0.48 12.42
CA ARG A 11 1.26 0.92 11.57
C ARG A 11 1.67 1.10 10.11
N VAL A 12 2.95 1.13 9.78
CA VAL A 12 3.40 1.20 8.38
C VAL A 12 3.13 -0.14 7.69
N ALA A 13 2.23 -0.14 6.71
CA ALA A 13 1.97 -1.31 5.86
C ALA A 13 3.08 -1.46 4.83
N ASP A 14 3.40 -0.35 4.18
CA ASP A 14 4.40 -0.28 3.14
C ASP A 14 4.98 1.14 3.01
N ALA A 15 6.19 1.24 2.48
CA ALA A 15 6.83 2.51 2.17
C ALA A 15 7.70 2.36 0.92
N SER A 16 7.64 3.34 0.02
CA SER A 16 8.48 3.39 -1.17
C SER A 16 9.14 4.76 -1.31
N ALA A 17 10.44 4.76 -1.63
CA ALA A 17 11.23 5.96 -1.80
C ALA A 17 11.55 6.17 -3.28
N THR A 18 11.15 7.31 -3.83
CA THR A 18 11.47 7.72 -5.20
C THR A 18 12.28 9.00 -5.21
N SER A 19 13.13 9.16 -6.22
CA SER A 19 13.95 10.37 -6.37
C SER A 19 13.61 11.08 -7.68
N PRO A 20 12.71 12.09 -7.64
CA PRO A 20 12.32 12.83 -8.83
C PRO A 20 13.43 13.75 -9.36
N ALA A 21 14.31 14.21 -8.48
CA ALA A 21 15.44 15.08 -8.80
C ALA A 21 16.68 14.71 -7.98
N PRO A 22 17.90 15.06 -8.42
CA PRO A 22 19.11 14.83 -7.65
C PRO A 22 19.00 15.43 -6.24
N ALA A 23 19.37 14.65 -5.23
CA ALA A 23 19.27 15.03 -3.81
C ALA A 23 17.84 15.35 -3.34
N GLU A 24 16.81 14.86 -4.03
CA GLU A 24 15.42 14.89 -3.56
C GLU A 24 14.91 13.46 -3.40
N VAL A 25 14.40 13.14 -2.22
CA VAL A 25 13.84 11.82 -1.86
C VAL A 25 12.40 12.03 -1.41
N VAL A 26 11.47 11.49 -2.18
CA VAL A 26 10.05 11.46 -1.84
C VAL A 26 9.70 10.07 -1.32
N LEU A 27 9.41 9.99 -0.03
CA LEU A 27 8.96 8.77 0.61
C LEU A 27 7.44 8.76 0.70
N THR A 28 6.82 7.76 0.06
CA THR A 28 5.38 7.54 0.11
C THR A 28 5.08 6.39 1.08
N VAL A 29 4.17 6.62 2.04
CA VAL A 29 3.83 5.68 3.11
C VAL A 29 2.37 5.25 2.98
N ILE A 30 2.12 3.94 3.15
CA ILE A 30 0.78 3.35 3.32
C ILE A 30 0.61 2.90 4.77
N SER A 31 -0.50 3.28 5.39
CA SER A 31 -0.91 2.81 6.71
C SER A 31 -1.55 1.42 6.65
N ARG A 32 -1.43 0.63 7.73
CA ARG A 32 -2.22 -0.59 7.93
C ARG A 32 -3.63 -0.29 8.43
N GLU A 33 -3.83 0.92 8.92
CA GLU A 33 -5.09 1.35 9.51
C GLU A 33 -6.00 1.98 8.45
N GLY A 34 -7.31 1.81 8.64
CA GLY A 34 -8.32 2.41 7.77
C GLY A 34 -8.24 1.93 6.32
N ASP A 35 -8.21 2.89 5.41
CA ASP A 35 -8.17 2.70 3.95
C ASP A 35 -6.76 2.69 3.35
N GLY A 36 -5.73 2.76 4.21
CA GLY A 36 -4.34 2.87 3.79
C GLY A 36 -3.75 4.28 3.85
N THR A 37 -4.57 5.30 4.13
CA THR A 37 -4.11 6.67 4.32
C THR A 37 -3.25 6.79 5.58
N ALA A 38 -2.06 7.37 5.44
CA ALA A 38 -1.18 7.66 6.57
C ALA A 38 -1.54 9.02 7.18
N GLU A 39 -2.00 9.01 8.43
CA GLU A 39 -2.26 10.23 9.19
C GLU A 39 -0.97 10.99 9.51
N LYS A 40 -1.12 12.28 9.83
CA LYS A 40 0.02 13.18 10.06
C LYS A 40 0.92 12.70 11.20
N ASP A 41 0.35 12.12 12.24
CA ASP A 41 1.10 11.57 13.37
C ASP A 41 2.07 10.45 12.93
N LEU A 42 1.62 9.55 12.05
CA LEU A 42 2.42 8.47 11.48
C LEU A 42 3.51 9.04 10.56
N LEU A 43 3.18 10.03 9.73
CA LEU A 43 4.15 10.71 8.88
C LEU A 43 5.25 11.39 9.69
N ASP A 44 4.90 12.07 10.79
CA ASP A 44 5.84 12.74 11.70
C ASP A 44 6.77 11.72 12.40
N VAL A 45 6.24 10.55 12.80
CA VAL A 45 7.05 9.45 13.38
C VAL A 45 8.04 8.91 12.37
N VAL A 46 7.60 8.66 11.13
CA VAL A 46 8.46 8.17 10.05
C VAL A 46 9.52 9.22 9.69
N GLU A 47 9.15 10.49 9.56
CA GLU A 47 10.09 11.58 9.28
C GLU A 47 11.15 11.71 10.38
N LYS A 48 10.75 11.64 11.65
CA LYS A 48 11.67 11.68 12.79
C LYS A 48 12.63 10.49 12.80
N ALA A 49 12.16 9.29 12.48
CA ALA A 49 13.00 8.10 12.41
C ALA A 49 14.07 8.22 11.31
N LEU A 50 13.71 8.83 10.18
CA LEU A 50 14.59 9.00 9.01
C LEU A 50 15.51 10.20 9.11
N ASN A 51 15.17 11.20 9.94
CA ASN A 51 16.03 12.35 10.26
C ASN A 51 17.12 12.02 11.30
N SER A 52 17.25 10.77 11.75
CA SER A 52 18.40 10.37 12.57
C SER A 52 19.69 10.44 11.73
N GLU A 53 20.78 10.93 12.33
CA GLU A 53 22.06 11.25 11.67
C GLU A 53 22.67 10.09 10.84
N ASN A 54 22.21 8.85 11.04
CA ASN A 54 22.73 7.65 10.38
C ASN A 54 21.91 7.20 9.16
N VAL A 55 20.75 7.79 8.88
CA VAL A 55 19.82 7.30 7.83
C VAL A 55 19.79 8.20 6.58
N ARG A 56 20.03 9.50 6.75
CA ARG A 56 19.96 10.50 5.67
C ARG A 56 21.36 10.97 5.27
N PRO A 57 21.77 10.82 4.00
CA PRO A 57 22.94 11.51 3.46
C PRO A 57 22.78 13.03 3.59
N VAL A 58 23.87 13.72 3.93
CA VAL A 58 23.90 15.14 4.33
C VAL A 58 23.23 16.09 3.32
N ALA A 59 23.20 15.74 2.02
CA ALA A 59 22.68 16.60 0.96
C ALA A 59 21.23 16.28 0.55
N ASP A 60 20.65 15.15 0.95
CA ASP A 60 19.32 14.75 0.48
C ASP A 60 18.23 15.61 1.12
N ARG A 61 17.18 15.97 0.37
CA ARG A 61 15.94 16.57 0.86
C ARG A 61 14.87 15.48 0.94
N LEU A 62 14.51 15.10 2.16
CA LEU A 62 13.50 14.07 2.40
C LEU A 62 12.12 14.72 2.55
N THR A 63 11.16 14.26 1.76
CA THR A 63 9.75 14.60 1.88
C THR A 63 8.97 13.31 2.16
N VAL A 64 8.29 13.23 3.31
CA VAL A 64 7.43 12.09 3.66
C VAL A 64 5.97 12.45 3.38
N ARG A 65 5.25 11.60 2.66
CA ARG A 65 3.83 11.81 2.31
C ARG A 65 3.02 10.53 2.39
N SER A 66 1.72 10.66 2.62
CA SER A 66 0.78 9.54 2.46
C SER A 66 0.65 9.15 1.00
N ALA A 67 0.38 7.86 0.75
CA ALA A 67 -0.14 7.41 -0.52
C ALA A 67 -1.51 8.04 -0.81
N GLU A 68 -1.78 8.28 -2.08
CA GLU A 68 -3.11 8.65 -2.57
C GLU A 68 -3.94 7.37 -2.74
N ILE A 69 -5.07 7.28 -2.02
CA ILE A 69 -5.96 6.12 -2.08
C ILE A 69 -7.01 6.38 -3.16
N ILE A 70 -6.90 5.65 -4.27
CA ILE A 70 -7.87 5.70 -5.38
C ILE A 70 -8.90 4.57 -5.17
N PRO A 71 -10.14 4.88 -4.79
CA PRO A 71 -11.16 3.85 -4.59
C PRO A 71 -11.57 3.23 -5.93
N TYR A 72 -11.68 1.90 -5.96
CA TYR A 72 -12.13 1.16 -7.13
C TYR A 72 -13.19 0.12 -6.75
N ARG A 73 -13.96 -0.33 -7.74
CA ARG A 73 -14.97 -1.39 -7.59
C ARG A 73 -14.78 -2.45 -8.66
N VAL A 74 -14.93 -3.71 -8.28
CA VAL A 74 -14.95 -4.85 -9.20
C VAL A 74 -16.38 -5.34 -9.31
N GLU A 75 -16.93 -5.30 -10.53
CA GLU A 75 -18.23 -5.88 -10.87
C GLU A 75 -18.02 -7.03 -11.86
N ALA A 76 -18.48 -8.23 -11.48
CA ALA A 76 -18.29 -9.43 -12.29
C ALA A 76 -19.57 -10.28 -12.29
N THR A 77 -19.95 -10.76 -13.48
CA THR A 77 -21.07 -11.68 -13.66
C THR A 77 -20.52 -13.09 -13.89
N ILE A 78 -20.86 -14.02 -13.00
CA ILE A 78 -20.40 -15.40 -13.07
C ILE A 78 -21.54 -16.28 -13.56
N PHE A 79 -21.31 -17.00 -14.65
CA PHE A 79 -22.23 -17.99 -15.18
C PHE A 79 -21.87 -19.36 -14.61
N LEU A 80 -22.82 -19.99 -13.92
CA LEU A 80 -22.66 -21.30 -13.31
C LEU A 80 -23.60 -22.30 -13.99
N TYR A 81 -23.20 -23.57 -14.00
CA TYR A 81 -24.10 -24.64 -14.38
C TYR A 81 -25.21 -24.79 -13.33
N PRO A 82 -26.42 -25.22 -13.72
CA PRO A 82 -27.51 -25.44 -12.77
C PRO A 82 -27.13 -26.53 -11.76
N GLY A 83 -27.15 -26.20 -10.47
CA GLY A 83 -26.84 -27.15 -9.41
C GLY A 83 -26.91 -26.51 -8.02
N PRO A 84 -26.98 -27.33 -6.95
CA PRO A 84 -27.03 -26.84 -5.56
C PRO A 84 -25.71 -26.17 -5.12
N GLU A 85 -24.66 -26.27 -5.92
CA GLU A 85 -23.31 -25.76 -5.62
C GLU A 85 -23.14 -24.26 -5.91
N ALA A 86 -24.17 -23.56 -6.35
CA ALA A 86 -24.07 -22.14 -6.71
C ALA A 86 -23.62 -21.23 -5.55
N GLU A 87 -24.21 -21.40 -4.37
CA GLU A 87 -23.85 -20.67 -3.14
C GLU A 87 -22.39 -20.88 -2.71
N PRO A 88 -21.89 -22.13 -2.51
CA PRO A 88 -20.51 -22.35 -2.10
C PRO A 88 -19.49 -21.89 -3.16
N VAL A 89 -19.80 -22.02 -4.45
CA VAL A 89 -18.93 -21.50 -5.53
C VAL A 89 -18.84 -19.97 -5.45
N MET A 90 -19.95 -19.29 -5.19
CA MET A 90 -19.96 -17.83 -5.07
C MET A 90 -19.22 -17.34 -3.83
N ALA A 91 -19.35 -18.06 -2.72
CA ALA A 91 -18.57 -17.79 -1.50
C ALA A 91 -17.06 -17.99 -1.73
N ALA A 92 -16.67 -19.08 -2.40
CA ALA A 92 -15.27 -19.36 -2.74
C ALA A 92 -14.69 -18.30 -3.69
N ALA A 93 -15.46 -17.86 -4.70
CA ALA A 93 -15.05 -16.80 -5.62
C ALA A 93 -14.80 -15.47 -4.88
N LYS A 94 -15.71 -15.08 -3.98
CA LYS A 94 -15.55 -13.88 -3.13
C LYS A 94 -14.33 -14.00 -2.22
N ALA A 95 -14.12 -15.15 -1.58
CA ALA A 95 -12.96 -15.37 -0.71
C ALA A 95 -11.63 -15.30 -1.49
N SER A 96 -11.60 -15.88 -2.69
CA SER A 96 -10.43 -15.81 -3.58
C SER A 96 -10.15 -14.37 -4.02
N LEU A 97 -11.18 -13.61 -4.39
CA LEU A 97 -11.07 -12.20 -4.75
C LEU A 97 -10.53 -11.36 -3.58
N GLN A 98 -11.07 -11.53 -2.38
CA GLN A 98 -10.58 -10.83 -1.18
C GLN A 98 -9.12 -11.15 -0.89
N LYS A 99 -8.71 -12.41 -1.02
CA LYS A 99 -7.33 -12.84 -0.85
C LYS A 99 -6.40 -12.21 -1.90
N TYR A 100 -6.86 -12.11 -3.15
CA TYR A 100 -6.11 -11.44 -4.21
C TYR A 100 -5.95 -9.95 -3.91
N ILE A 101 -7.03 -9.24 -3.55
CA ILE A 101 -7.00 -7.82 -3.18
C ILE A 101 -6.01 -7.59 -2.04
N ALA A 102 -6.08 -8.38 -0.96
CA ALA A 102 -5.17 -8.28 0.18
C ALA A 102 -3.69 -8.52 -0.19
N SER A 103 -3.41 -9.28 -1.26
CA SER A 103 -2.04 -9.48 -1.75
C SER A 103 -1.50 -8.30 -2.58
N GLN A 104 -2.39 -7.46 -3.11
CA GLN A 104 -2.05 -6.33 -3.99
C GLN A 104 -2.02 -4.98 -3.26
N THR A 105 -2.30 -4.91 -1.96
CA THR A 105 -2.34 -3.64 -1.18
C THR A 105 -0.97 -3.01 -0.90
N ARG A 106 0.10 -3.48 -1.56
CA ARG A 106 1.47 -2.95 -1.41
C ARG A 106 1.76 -1.89 -2.48
N LEU A 107 2.65 -0.96 -2.19
CA LEU A 107 3.10 0.06 -3.15
C LEU A 107 3.76 -0.60 -4.37
N GLY A 108 3.46 -0.07 -5.56
CA GLY A 108 3.99 -0.58 -6.83
C GLY A 108 3.29 -1.83 -7.38
N ARG A 109 2.15 -2.23 -6.80
CA ARG A 109 1.29 -3.30 -7.30
C ARG A 109 0.17 -2.71 -8.13
N GLU A 110 -0.03 -3.26 -9.32
CA GLU A 110 -1.10 -2.86 -10.23
C GLU A 110 -2.24 -3.87 -10.18
N ILE A 111 -3.48 -3.37 -10.18
CA ILE A 111 -4.67 -4.20 -10.38
C ILE A 111 -4.97 -4.19 -11.86
N SER A 112 -4.52 -5.22 -12.56
CA SER A 112 -4.73 -5.36 -14.00
C SER A 112 -6.05 -6.07 -14.30
N ARG A 113 -6.72 -5.62 -15.37
CA ARG A 113 -7.75 -6.41 -16.03
C ARG A 113 -7.04 -7.40 -16.94
N SER A 114 -7.28 -8.70 -16.77
CA SER A 114 -6.76 -9.70 -17.71
C SER A 114 -7.36 -9.42 -19.10
N ALA A 115 -6.49 -9.38 -20.11
CA ALA A 115 -6.89 -9.24 -21.52
C ALA A 115 -7.67 -10.46 -22.01
#